data_AF-A0A934CKX1-F1
#
_entry.id   AF-A0A934CKX1-F1
#
_cell.length_a   1.000
_cell.length_b   1.000
_cell.length_c   1.000
_cell.angle_alpha   90.00
_cell.angle_beta   90.00
_cell.angle_gamma   90.00
#
_symmetry.space_group_name_H-M   'P 1'
#
loop_
_entity.id
_entity.type
_entity.pdbx_description
1 polymer ?
#
loop_
_entity_poly.entity_id
_entity_poly.type
_entity_poly.pdbx_seq_one_letter_code
_entity_poly.pdbx_strand_id
1 'polypeptide(L)'
;MSDMKSLLDIGVAVVNLVGVPVAIVLFFITKRRERLEREYGTYNSLDEKYIDYLRICVQNPNLDVFDLPMPNYKPTPELRWQELQVFSMLIAILERAYLMYRDKSHAIRQAQWVGWEAYMKDWASRQNFRDAWGKLKGQFDCAFEKYMESLLTKVRPL
;
A
#
# COMPACT_ATOMS: atom_id res chain seq x y z
N MET A 1 -25.30 21.02 57.62
CA MET A 1 -25.07 19.63 57.13
C MET A 1 -26.00 19.24 55.99
N SER A 2 -27.25 19.75 55.96
CA SER A 2 -28.21 19.59 54.85
C SER A 2 -27.73 20.23 53.54
N ASP A 3 -27.32 21.50 53.58
CA ASP A 3 -26.97 22.27 52.37
C ASP A 3 -25.75 21.74 51.62
N MET A 4 -24.78 21.19 52.36
CA MET A 4 -23.57 20.57 51.79
C MET A 4 -23.91 19.31 50.99
N LYS A 5 -24.88 18.51 51.46
CA LYS A 5 -25.34 17.32 50.73
C LYS A 5 -26.09 17.72 49.47
N SER A 6 -26.96 18.73 49.55
CA SER A 6 -27.68 19.25 48.38
C SER A 6 -26.73 19.80 47.30
N LEU A 7 -25.68 20.52 47.69
CA LEU A 7 -24.67 21.01 46.74
C LEU A 7 -23.89 19.87 46.06
N LEU A 8 -23.57 18.80 46.81
CA LEU A 8 -22.93 17.60 46.26
C LEU A 8 -23.86 16.85 45.30
N ASP A 9 -25.14 16.69 45.65
CA ASP A 9 -26.12 16.00 44.83
C ASP A 9 -26.38 16.75 43.51
N ILE A 10 -26.46 18.09 43.56
CA ILE A 10 -26.56 18.94 42.37
C ILE A 10 -25.29 18.80 41.51
N GLY A 11 -24.11 18.78 42.13
CA GLY A 11 -22.85 18.57 41.43
C GLY A 11 -22.80 17.24 40.68
N VAL A 12 -23.21 16.15 41.34
CA VAL A 12 -23.28 14.81 40.72
C VAL A 12 -24.32 14.77 39.59
N ALA A 13 -25.48 15.39 39.78
CA ALA A 13 -26.51 15.47 38.75
C ALA A 13 -26.02 16.22 37.50
N VAL A 14 -25.30 17.34 37.68
CA VAL A 14 -24.70 18.12 36.57
C VAL A 14 -23.61 17.33 35.85
N VAL A 15 -22.72 16.65 36.60
CA VAL A 15 -21.67 15.80 36.02
C VAL A 15 -22.25 14.65 35.23
N ASN A 16 -23.32 14.01 35.70
CA ASN A 16 -23.97 12.93 34.95
C ASN A 16 -24.72 13.46 33.72
N LEU A 17 -25.42 14.59 33.85
CA LEU A 17 -26.20 15.19 32.76
C LEU A 17 -25.31 15.69 31.62
N VAL A 18 -24.13 16.22 31.93
CA VAL A 18 -23.22 16.81 30.93
C VAL A 18 -22.08 15.86 30.57
N GLY A 19 -21.49 15.19 31.55
CA GLY A 19 -20.31 14.34 31.37
C GLY A 19 -20.58 13.10 30.53
N VAL A 20 -21.73 12.44 30.70
CA VAL A 20 -22.06 11.23 29.92
C VAL A 20 -22.28 11.57 28.45
N PRO A 21 -23.10 12.58 28.06
CA PRO A 21 -23.21 12.98 26.65
C PRO A 21 -21.89 13.44 26.04
N VAL A 22 -21.09 14.22 26.77
CA VAL A 22 -19.77 14.67 26.29
C VAL A 22 -18.84 13.48 26.06
N ALA A 23 -18.79 12.51 26.98
CA ALA A 23 -18.00 11.29 26.81
C ALA A 23 -18.45 10.47 25.60
N ILE A 24 -19.77 10.36 25.36
CA ILE A 24 -20.32 9.67 24.19
C ILE A 24 -19.92 10.39 22.89
N VAL A 25 -20.05 11.71 22.83
CA VAL A 25 -19.67 12.51 21.66
C VAL A 25 -18.17 12.39 21.40
N LEU A 26 -17.34 12.54 22.44
CA LEU A 26 -15.89 12.37 22.33
C LEU A 26 -15.54 10.96 21.85
N PHE A 27 -16.19 9.92 22.36
CA PHE A 27 -16.00 8.55 21.91
C PHE A 27 -16.33 8.37 20.42
N PHE A 28 -17.40 8.97 19.91
CA PHE A 28 -17.71 8.93 18.48
C PHE A 28 -16.70 9.72 17.64
N ILE A 29 -16.23 10.88 18.11
CA ILE A 29 -15.21 11.69 17.43
C ILE A 29 -13.88 10.93 17.38
N THR A 30 -13.41 10.38 18.50
CA THR A 30 -12.15 9.62 18.58
C THR A 30 -12.25 8.35 17.74
N LYS A 31 -13.35 7.58 17.83
CA LYS A 31 -13.53 6.36 17.04
C LYS A 31 -13.62 6.64 15.52
N ARG A 32 -14.18 7.79 15.12
CA ARG A 32 -14.14 8.24 13.71
C ARG A 32 -12.72 8.62 13.29
N ARG A 33 -11.98 9.36 14.14
CA ARG A 33 -10.57 9.69 13.90
C ARG A 33 -9.68 8.46 13.81
N GLU A 34 -9.78 7.52 14.75
CA GLU A 34 -9.04 6.24 14.72
C GLU A 34 -9.38 5.38 13.51
N ARG A 35 -10.60 5.49 12.95
CA ARG A 35 -10.95 4.81 11.71
C ARG A 35 -10.25 5.46 10.52
N LEU A 36 -10.25 6.79 10.44
CA LEU A 36 -9.50 7.54 9.44
C LEU A 36 -7.99 7.31 9.58
N GLU A 37 -7.44 7.37 10.79
CA GLU A 37 -6.03 7.11 11.08
C GLU A 37 -5.63 5.65 10.88
N ARG A 38 -6.50 4.65 11.09
CA ARG A 38 -6.18 3.27 10.68
C ARG A 38 -6.18 3.11 9.17
N GLU A 39 -7.07 3.82 8.48
CA GLU A 39 -7.03 3.92 7.03
C GLU A 39 -5.71 4.58 6.59
N TYR A 40 -5.28 5.69 7.22
CA TYR A 40 -4.05 6.44 6.92
C TYR A 40 -2.73 5.80 7.43
N GLY A 41 -2.74 5.09 8.55
CA GLY A 41 -1.55 4.57 9.23
C GLY A 41 -0.88 3.41 8.49
N THR A 42 -1.58 2.85 7.49
CA THR A 42 -1.00 1.87 6.56
C THR A 42 -0.26 2.53 5.40
N TYR A 43 -0.50 3.83 5.13
CA TYR A 43 0.07 4.54 3.98
C TYR A 43 1.59 4.71 4.06
N ASN A 44 2.17 4.88 5.24
CA ASN A 44 3.59 5.18 5.37
C ASN A 44 4.50 4.04 4.87
N SER A 45 4.08 2.79 5.03
CA SER A 45 4.94 1.63 4.73
C SER A 45 5.13 1.31 3.24
N LEU A 46 4.22 1.76 2.36
CA LEU A 46 4.33 1.48 0.92
C LEU A 46 5.21 2.53 0.24
N ASP A 47 5.00 3.80 0.58
CA ASP A 47 5.77 4.93 0.05
C ASP A 47 7.24 4.82 0.47
N GLU A 48 7.53 4.46 1.72
CA GLU A 48 8.90 4.21 2.20
C GLU A 48 9.59 3.11 1.39
N LYS A 49 8.90 1.97 1.15
CA LYS A 49 9.46 0.86 0.34
C LYS A 49 9.70 1.29 -1.11
N TYR A 50 8.84 2.13 -1.66
CA TYR A 50 9.02 2.65 -3.01
C TYR A 50 10.20 3.63 -3.09
N ILE A 51 10.40 4.50 -2.09
CA ILE A 51 11.58 5.37 -2.02
C ILE A 51 12.87 4.54 -1.93
N ASP A 52 12.88 3.48 -1.13
CA ASP A 52 14.04 2.59 -1.03
C ASP A 52 14.30 1.85 -2.36
N TYR A 53 13.25 1.43 -3.07
CA TYR A 53 13.37 0.89 -4.42
C TYR A 53 14.02 1.90 -5.38
N LEU A 54 13.54 3.13 -5.39
CA LEU A 54 14.12 4.20 -6.23
C LEU A 54 15.58 4.48 -5.87
N ARG A 55 15.94 4.43 -4.58
CA ARG A 55 17.35 4.57 -4.15
C ARG A 55 18.22 3.46 -4.74
N ILE A 56 17.74 2.22 -4.77
CA ILE A 56 18.43 1.10 -5.41
C ILE A 56 18.58 1.32 -6.92
N CYS A 57 17.52 1.77 -7.60
CA CYS A 57 17.59 2.09 -9.03
C CYS A 57 18.65 3.17 -9.32
N VAL A 58 18.71 4.22 -8.50
CA VAL A 58 19.71 5.30 -8.63
C VAL A 58 21.13 4.80 -8.36
N GLN A 59 21.31 3.90 -7.37
CA GLN A 59 22.61 3.33 -7.03
C GLN A 59 23.11 2.31 -8.05
N ASN A 60 22.21 1.74 -8.86
CA ASN A 60 22.53 0.72 -9.86
C ASN A 60 22.06 1.18 -11.26
N PRO A 61 22.63 2.26 -11.81
CA PRO A 61 22.17 2.89 -13.06
C PRO A 61 22.38 2.02 -14.31
N ASN A 62 23.08 0.90 -14.18
CA ASN A 62 23.36 -0.10 -15.21
C ASN A 62 22.32 -1.24 -15.25
N LEU A 63 21.32 -1.23 -14.35
CA LEU A 63 20.22 -2.20 -14.34
C LEU A 63 18.99 -1.60 -15.02
N ASP A 64 18.28 -2.40 -15.81
CA ASP A 64 17.03 -1.98 -16.44
C ASP A 64 15.83 -2.22 -15.52
N VAL A 65 15.87 -1.55 -14.37
CA VAL A 65 14.92 -1.71 -13.25
C VAL A 65 14.19 -0.42 -12.89
N PHE A 66 14.50 0.70 -13.54
CA PHE A 66 13.68 1.91 -13.41
C PHE A 66 12.38 1.79 -14.22
N ASP A 67 11.39 2.62 -13.90
CA ASP A 67 10.05 2.61 -14.52
C ASP A 67 10.09 2.73 -16.05
N LEU A 68 11.09 3.46 -16.55
CA LEU A 68 11.32 3.61 -17.99
C LEU A 68 12.32 2.55 -18.48
N PRO A 69 11.99 1.81 -19.56
CA PRO A 69 12.89 0.83 -20.12
C PRO A 69 14.13 1.49 -20.71
N MET A 70 15.29 0.91 -20.43
CA MET A 70 16.57 1.37 -20.94
C MET A 70 16.72 1.00 -22.43
N PRO A 71 17.02 1.98 -23.31
CA PRO A 71 17.16 1.71 -24.73
C PRO A 71 18.39 0.83 -25.02
N ASN A 72 18.22 -0.16 -25.89
CA ASN A 72 19.28 -1.10 -26.33
C ASN A 72 19.96 -1.89 -25.19
N TYR A 73 19.22 -2.13 -24.10
CA TYR A 73 19.75 -2.86 -22.96
C TYR A 73 20.03 -4.33 -23.27
N LYS A 74 21.24 -4.80 -22.91
CA LYS A 74 21.69 -6.19 -23.06
C LYS A 74 22.40 -6.62 -21.78
N PRO A 75 21.69 -7.23 -20.81
CA PRO A 75 22.27 -7.54 -19.52
C PRO A 75 23.26 -8.70 -19.61
N THR A 76 24.39 -8.58 -18.91
CA THR A 76 25.26 -9.73 -18.64
C THR A 76 24.56 -10.70 -17.68
N PRO A 77 25.03 -11.95 -17.52
CA PRO A 77 24.49 -12.88 -16.52
C PRO A 77 24.44 -12.28 -15.11
N GLU A 78 25.46 -11.52 -14.73
CA GLU A 78 25.57 -10.86 -13.43
C GLU A 78 24.50 -9.77 -13.28
N LEU A 79 24.31 -8.93 -14.31
CA LEU A 79 23.26 -7.91 -14.31
C LEU A 79 21.87 -8.55 -14.22
N ARG A 80 21.59 -9.63 -14.96
CA ARG A 80 20.31 -10.34 -14.85
C ARG A 80 20.04 -10.88 -13.45
N TRP A 81 21.09 -11.32 -12.75
CA TRP A 81 20.97 -11.78 -11.37
C TRP A 81 20.66 -10.62 -10.40
N GLN A 82 21.29 -9.47 -10.62
CA GLN A 82 21.00 -8.25 -9.84
C GLN A 82 19.59 -7.73 -10.13
N GLU A 83 19.16 -7.69 -11.39
CA GLU A 83 17.78 -7.34 -11.77
C GLU A 83 16.77 -8.25 -11.07
N LEU A 84 17.02 -9.57 -11.02
CA LEU A 84 16.14 -10.51 -10.32
C LEU A 84 15.95 -10.15 -8.84
N GLN A 85 17.02 -9.73 -8.15
CA GLN A 85 16.96 -9.30 -6.76
C GLN A 85 16.12 -8.03 -6.59
N VAL A 86 16.33 -7.06 -7.48
CA VAL A 86 15.58 -5.80 -7.49
C VAL A 86 14.10 -6.06 -7.83
N PHE A 87 13.81 -6.95 -8.77
CA PHE A 87 12.44 -7.34 -9.11
C PHE A 87 11.74 -8.08 -7.98
N SER A 88 12.45 -8.86 -7.16
CA SER A 88 11.86 -9.43 -5.95
C SER A 88 11.32 -8.35 -5.01
N MET A 89 12.03 -7.22 -4.89
CA MET A 89 11.57 -6.08 -4.10
C MET A 89 10.40 -5.35 -4.78
N LEU A 90 10.49 -5.10 -6.10
CA LEU A 90 9.39 -4.48 -6.85
C LEU A 90 8.09 -5.28 -6.73
N ILE A 91 8.15 -6.60 -6.94
CA ILE A 91 6.95 -7.46 -6.90
C ILE A 91 6.33 -7.45 -5.50
N ALA A 92 7.14 -7.41 -4.43
CA ALA A 92 6.63 -7.27 -3.06
C ALA A 92 5.92 -5.92 -2.83
N ILE A 93 6.37 -4.83 -3.46
CA ILE A 93 5.67 -3.53 -3.45
C ILE A 93 4.34 -3.63 -4.19
N LEU A 94 4.33 -4.27 -5.37
CA LEU A 94 3.12 -4.46 -6.18
C LEU A 94 2.08 -5.32 -5.44
N GLU A 95 2.50 -6.39 -4.78
CA GLU A 95 1.64 -7.21 -3.92
C GLU A 95 1.04 -6.36 -2.79
N ARG A 96 1.86 -5.54 -2.12
CA ARG A 96 1.38 -4.69 -1.03
C ARG A 96 0.36 -3.67 -1.53
N ALA A 97 0.59 -3.06 -2.68
CA ALA A 97 -0.37 -2.16 -3.33
C ALA A 97 -1.67 -2.88 -3.69
N TYR A 98 -1.58 -4.10 -4.23
CA TYR A 98 -2.72 -4.96 -4.54
C TYR A 98 -3.58 -5.25 -3.31
N LEU A 99 -2.97 -5.75 -2.22
CA LEU A 99 -3.67 -6.08 -0.97
C LEU A 99 -4.28 -4.84 -0.32
N MET A 100 -3.64 -3.68 -0.47
CA MET A 100 -4.09 -2.44 0.14
C MET A 100 -5.26 -1.80 -0.59
N TYR A 101 -5.26 -1.79 -1.93
CA TYR A 101 -6.17 -0.94 -2.72
C TYR A 101 -7.22 -1.68 -3.53
N ARG A 102 -7.00 -2.94 -3.91
CA ARG A 102 -7.92 -3.66 -4.81
C ARG A 102 -9.33 -3.76 -4.23
N ASP A 103 -9.47 -4.06 -2.94
CA ASP A 103 -10.78 -4.28 -2.30
C ASP A 103 -11.32 -3.06 -1.52
N LYS A 104 -10.76 -1.88 -1.74
CA LYS A 104 -11.26 -0.63 -1.15
C LYS A 104 -12.48 -0.10 -1.89
N SER A 105 -13.22 0.79 -1.21
CA SER A 105 -14.42 1.43 -1.72
C SER A 105 -14.20 2.09 -3.08
N HIS A 106 -15.29 2.30 -3.83
CA HIS A 106 -15.27 2.78 -5.21
C HIS A 106 -14.45 4.08 -5.42
N ALA A 107 -14.46 4.99 -4.44
CA ALA A 107 -13.73 6.25 -4.51
C ALA A 107 -12.20 6.07 -4.44
N ILE A 108 -11.72 5.25 -3.49
CA ILE A 108 -10.29 4.96 -3.33
C ILE A 108 -9.79 4.12 -4.52
N ARG A 109 -10.62 3.17 -4.97
CA ARG A 109 -10.32 2.35 -6.16
C ARG A 109 -10.17 3.20 -7.42
N GLN A 110 -11.01 4.23 -7.62
CA GLN A 110 -10.85 5.12 -8.78
C GLN A 110 -9.59 5.99 -8.70
N ALA A 111 -9.22 6.47 -7.51
CA ALA A 111 -8.11 7.42 -7.38
C ALA A 111 -6.72 6.76 -7.37
N GLN A 112 -6.55 5.63 -6.67
CA GLN A 112 -5.22 5.06 -6.39
C GLN A 112 -4.98 3.73 -7.11
N TRP A 113 -5.97 2.86 -7.16
CA TRP A 113 -5.81 1.54 -7.77
C TRP A 113 -5.57 1.59 -9.28
N VAL A 114 -6.20 2.53 -9.99
CA VAL A 114 -6.01 2.72 -11.44
C VAL A 114 -4.54 2.98 -11.79
N GLY A 115 -3.84 3.78 -10.99
CA GLY A 115 -2.41 4.06 -11.17
C GLY A 115 -1.56 2.80 -10.96
N TRP A 116 -1.81 2.05 -9.89
CA TRP A 116 -1.08 0.80 -9.62
C TRP A 116 -1.33 -0.27 -10.68
N GLU A 117 -2.57 -0.41 -11.18
CA GLU A 117 -2.86 -1.34 -12.26
C GLU A 117 -2.16 -0.93 -13.57
N ALA A 118 -2.13 0.36 -13.91
CA ALA A 118 -1.39 0.86 -15.07
C ALA A 118 0.12 0.55 -14.92
N TYR A 119 0.69 0.83 -13.75
CA TYR A 119 2.08 0.56 -13.45
C TYR A 119 2.43 -0.94 -13.55
N MET A 120 1.55 -1.84 -13.05
CA MET A 120 1.70 -3.28 -13.22
C MET A 120 1.61 -3.72 -14.69
N LYS A 121 0.77 -3.07 -15.49
CA LYS A 121 0.66 -3.35 -16.93
C LYS A 121 1.92 -2.93 -17.67
N ASP A 122 2.50 -1.79 -17.33
CA ASP A 122 3.76 -1.31 -17.91
C ASP A 122 4.88 -2.32 -17.61
N TRP A 123 5.03 -2.75 -16.37
CA TRP A 123 5.98 -3.81 -16.00
C TRP A 123 5.68 -5.15 -16.67
N ALA A 124 4.40 -5.55 -16.72
CA ALA A 124 3.99 -6.78 -17.41
C ALA A 124 4.33 -6.74 -18.89
N SER A 125 4.49 -5.58 -19.53
CA SER A 125 4.91 -5.50 -20.93
C SER A 125 6.39 -5.84 -21.15
N ARG A 126 7.23 -5.82 -20.11
CA ARG A 126 8.69 -5.92 -20.23
C ARG A 126 9.18 -7.36 -20.11
N GLN A 127 10.07 -7.77 -21.01
CA GLN A 127 10.57 -9.15 -21.03
C GLN A 127 11.42 -9.49 -19.79
N ASN A 128 12.27 -8.58 -19.31
CA ASN A 128 13.08 -8.83 -18.11
C ASN A 128 12.21 -9.04 -16.86
N PHE A 129 11.13 -8.28 -16.71
CA PHE A 129 10.15 -8.48 -15.65
C PHE A 129 9.40 -9.82 -15.80
N ARG A 130 8.98 -10.20 -17.02
CA ARG A 130 8.35 -11.52 -17.27
C ARG A 130 9.28 -12.67 -16.89
N ASP A 131 10.56 -12.56 -17.24
CA ASP A 131 11.58 -13.55 -16.91
C ASP A 131 11.83 -13.63 -15.41
N ALA A 132 11.74 -12.52 -14.68
CA ALA A 132 11.84 -12.48 -13.23
C ALA A 132 10.58 -13.07 -12.57
N TRP A 133 9.39 -12.67 -13.02
CA TRP A 133 8.12 -13.22 -12.56
C TRP A 133 8.08 -14.75 -12.69
N GLY A 134 8.51 -15.30 -13.82
CA GLY A 134 8.57 -16.75 -14.03
C GLY A 134 9.46 -17.51 -13.01
N LYS A 135 10.46 -16.84 -12.43
CA LYS A 135 11.35 -17.41 -11.41
C LYS A 135 10.87 -17.17 -9.98
N LEU A 136 10.17 -16.05 -9.74
CA LEU A 136 9.81 -15.58 -8.41
C LEU A 136 8.38 -15.95 -7.99
N LYS A 137 7.48 -16.23 -8.95
CA LYS A 137 6.11 -16.68 -8.63
C LYS A 137 6.13 -17.96 -7.80
N GLY A 138 5.14 -18.10 -6.93
CA GLY A 138 5.05 -19.09 -5.86
C GLY A 138 5.50 -18.57 -4.50
N GLN A 139 6.03 -17.35 -4.42
CA GLN A 139 6.47 -16.70 -3.18
C GLN A 139 5.48 -15.67 -2.65
N PHE A 140 4.44 -15.33 -3.42
CA PHE A 140 3.51 -14.24 -3.12
C PHE A 140 2.08 -14.74 -2.87
N ASP A 141 1.22 -13.85 -2.43
CA ASP A 141 -0.20 -14.10 -2.18
C ASP A 141 -0.88 -14.70 -3.42
N CYS A 142 -1.63 -15.79 -3.22
CA CYS A 142 -2.23 -16.54 -4.32
C CYS A 142 -3.23 -15.71 -5.15
N ALA A 143 -3.91 -14.72 -4.55
CA ALA A 143 -4.86 -13.87 -5.28
C ALA A 143 -4.11 -12.82 -6.11
N PHE A 144 -3.04 -12.24 -5.55
CA PHE A 144 -2.13 -11.36 -6.28
C PHE A 144 -1.48 -12.08 -7.46
N GLU A 145 -0.96 -13.30 -7.27
CA GLU A 145 -0.33 -14.07 -8.35
C GLU A 145 -1.29 -14.36 -9.50
N LYS A 146 -2.50 -14.82 -9.19
CA LYS A 146 -3.56 -15.02 -10.20
C LYS A 146 -3.88 -13.73 -10.96
N TYR A 147 -3.86 -12.59 -10.27
CA TYR A 147 -4.10 -11.30 -10.90
C TYR A 147 -2.96 -10.89 -11.83
N MET A 148 -1.70 -11.01 -11.39
CA MET A 148 -0.53 -10.72 -12.22
C MET A 148 -0.46 -11.63 -13.44
N GLU A 149 -0.72 -12.94 -13.30
CA GLU A 149 -0.81 -13.88 -14.43
C GLU A 149 -1.90 -13.47 -15.43
N SER A 150 -3.04 -12.96 -14.94
CA SER A 150 -4.07 -12.39 -15.81
C SER A 150 -3.59 -11.16 -16.58
N LEU A 151 -2.85 -10.25 -15.92
CA LEU A 151 -2.28 -9.08 -16.58
C LEU A 151 -1.23 -9.47 -17.62
N LEU A 152 -0.32 -10.39 -17.28
CA LEU A 152 0.73 -10.89 -18.15
C LEU A 152 0.19 -11.57 -19.42
N THR A 153 -0.98 -12.21 -19.32
CA THR A 153 -1.68 -12.80 -20.47
C THR A 153 -2.34 -11.75 -21.36
N LYS A 154 -2.86 -10.66 -20.77
CA LYS A 154 -3.58 -9.60 -21.49
C LYS A 154 -2.66 -8.58 -22.15
N VAL A 155 -1.52 -8.29 -21.51
CA VAL A 155 -0.55 -7.31 -21.98
C VAL A 155 0.36 -7.98 -23.00
N ARG A 156 0.55 -7.34 -24.16
CA ARG A 156 1.51 -7.80 -25.16
C ARG A 156 2.94 -7.45 -24.71
N PRO A 157 3.92 -8.36 -24.82
CA PRO A 157 5.32 -8.02 -24.59
C PRO A 157 5.79 -6.94 -25.58
N LEU A 158 6.63 -6.01 -25.10
CA LEU A 158 7.39 -5.04 -25.90
C LEU A 158 8.62 -5.68 -26.55
#